data_AF-A0A536QNB4-F1
#
_entry.id   AF-A0A536QNB4-F1
#
_cell.length_a   1.000
_cell.length_b   1.000
_cell.length_c   1.000
_cell.angle_alpha   90.00
_cell.angle_beta   90.00
_cell.angle_gamma   90.00
#
_symmetry.space_group_name_H-M   'P 1'
#
loop_
_entity.id
_entity.type
_entity.pdbx_description
1 polymer ?
#
loop_
_entity_poly.entity_id
_entity_poly.type
_entity_poly.pdbx_seq_one_letter_code
_entity_poly.pdbx_strand_id
1 'polypeptide(L)'
;MRSFSIARAVALGGALVALLAFFLPWVTYAQRSFSGAELAATLGPALAAVKGGGIKGLDLGLWAVAFAAALAAALVVVSWSRAADPGEARYRFWAAAAAITGLAFAVLFVASGALGGTPDINFAPAAIRTDNAVKATVAKAIGAGDFVGLGVGVYLAIAGFAVSAVGAILARPARDERVWRTQDYVLLAVLAVVFGAIYWAWLGPYLGIETVLVGVSAQFGQELLFGLWFVSGLLGGYIIRRPGAAFLSETLAAFAEVLLGAPAGPVLIVTGFMQALGPELTFAATGYRRWGWGTMLVAGVAAGVVALPWNWLRLGYFALDPGVMAGLFITRVIAGGLAGLGAKAIGDLVAATGSLNYFALGRERVREV
;
A
#
# COMPACT_ATOMS: atom_id res chain seq x y z
N MET A 1 3.73 -33.38 16.90
CA MET A 1 3.28 -32.88 15.57
C MET A 1 2.86 -31.43 15.72
N ARG A 2 3.31 -30.52 14.84
CA ARG A 2 2.93 -29.08 14.89
C ARG A 2 1.47 -28.95 14.45
N SER A 3 0.54 -28.76 15.38
CA SER A 3 -0.88 -28.63 15.02
C SER A 3 -1.12 -27.32 14.27
N PHE A 4 -1.78 -27.42 13.13
CA PHE A 4 -2.27 -26.28 12.39
C PHE A 4 -3.52 -25.77 13.10
N SER A 5 -3.46 -24.57 13.69
CA SER A 5 -4.59 -24.06 14.48
C SER A 5 -5.78 -23.73 13.58
N ILE A 6 -6.99 -23.84 14.14
CA ILE A 6 -8.23 -23.47 13.42
C ILE A 6 -8.13 -22.04 12.88
N ALA A 7 -7.58 -21.11 13.67
CA ALA A 7 -7.39 -19.73 13.23
C ALA A 7 -6.42 -19.60 12.03
N ARG A 8 -5.34 -20.39 11.96
CA ARG A 8 -4.46 -20.43 10.78
C ARG A 8 -5.15 -21.09 9.58
N ALA A 9 -6.04 -22.06 9.80
CA ALA A 9 -6.87 -22.63 8.75
C ALA A 9 -7.88 -21.64 8.19
N VAL A 10 -8.51 -20.85 9.06
CA VAL A 10 -9.39 -19.75 8.67
C VAL A 10 -8.59 -18.71 7.89
N ALA A 11 -7.40 -18.35 8.35
CA ALA A 11 -6.52 -17.38 7.68
C ALA A 11 -6.14 -17.84 6.27
N LEU A 12 -5.61 -19.06 6.16
CA LEU A 12 -5.18 -19.64 4.89
C LEU A 12 -6.37 -19.86 3.95
N GLY A 13 -7.48 -20.39 4.47
CA GLY A 13 -8.70 -20.60 3.70
C GLY A 13 -9.23 -19.29 3.13
N GLY A 14 -9.30 -18.23 3.93
CA GLY A 14 -9.69 -16.90 3.46
C GLY A 14 -8.78 -16.36 2.37
N ALA A 15 -7.45 -16.48 2.53
CA ALA A 15 -6.48 -16.04 1.54
C ALA A 15 -6.59 -16.82 0.22
N LEU A 16 -6.79 -18.14 0.30
CA LEU A 16 -6.99 -18.99 -0.88
C LEU A 16 -8.33 -18.69 -1.58
N VAL A 17 -9.40 -18.43 -0.83
CA VAL A 17 -10.68 -17.98 -1.39
C VAL A 17 -10.50 -16.66 -2.12
N ALA A 18 -9.80 -15.69 -1.54
CA ALA A 18 -9.52 -14.41 -2.20
C ALA A 18 -8.66 -14.59 -3.47
N LEU A 19 -7.68 -15.49 -3.44
CA LEU A 19 -6.85 -15.80 -4.59
C LEU A 19 -7.64 -16.47 -5.73
N LEU A 20 -8.49 -17.45 -5.40
CA LEU A 20 -9.37 -18.11 -6.38
C LEU A 20 -10.41 -17.12 -6.93
N ALA A 21 -10.93 -16.25 -6.07
CA ALA A 21 -11.91 -15.25 -6.45
C ALA A 21 -11.39 -14.27 -7.51
N PHE A 22 -10.07 -14.05 -7.59
CA PHE A 22 -9.44 -13.26 -8.66
C PHE A 22 -9.68 -13.84 -10.07
N PHE A 23 -9.87 -15.15 -10.19
CA PHE A 23 -10.13 -15.83 -11.46
C PHE A 23 -11.63 -16.01 -11.73
N LEU A 24 -12.50 -15.66 -10.77
CA LEU A 24 -13.95 -15.65 -10.96
C LEU A 24 -14.41 -14.34 -11.59
N PRO A 25 -15.65 -14.25 -12.10
CA PRO A 25 -16.23 -13.01 -12.63
C PRO A 25 -16.18 -11.85 -11.63
N TRP A 26 -15.55 -10.73 -11.99
CA TRP A 26 -15.55 -9.48 -11.22
C TRP A 26 -16.49 -8.44 -11.83
N VAL A 27 -16.66 -8.48 -13.15
CA VAL A 27 -17.60 -7.65 -13.90
C VAL A 27 -18.43 -8.54 -14.80
N THR A 28 -19.75 -8.30 -14.83
CA THR A 28 -20.69 -9.02 -15.68
C THR A 28 -21.40 -8.05 -16.62
N TYR A 29 -21.36 -8.38 -17.90
CA TYR A 29 -22.17 -7.78 -18.96
C TYR A 29 -23.16 -8.80 -19.50
N ALA A 30 -24.14 -8.33 -20.28
CA ALA A 30 -25.25 -9.15 -20.77
C ALA A 30 -24.81 -10.36 -21.60
N GLN A 31 -23.69 -10.27 -22.32
CA GLN A 31 -23.19 -11.32 -23.21
C GLN A 31 -21.87 -11.95 -22.71
N ARG A 32 -21.14 -11.30 -21.79
CA ARG A 32 -19.86 -11.80 -21.28
C ARG A 32 -19.54 -11.29 -19.88
N SER A 33 -18.94 -12.15 -19.06
CA SER A 33 -18.30 -11.76 -17.81
C SER A 33 -16.78 -11.72 -17.96
N PHE A 34 -16.14 -10.88 -17.16
CA PHE A 34 -14.69 -10.77 -17.07
C PHE A 34 -14.23 -11.05 -15.65
N SER A 35 -13.26 -11.96 -15.54
CA SER A 35 -12.57 -12.23 -14.28
C SER A 35 -11.60 -11.12 -13.89
N GLY A 36 -11.22 -11.05 -12.61
CA GLY A 36 -10.16 -10.15 -12.16
C GLY A 36 -8.86 -10.33 -12.95
N ALA A 37 -8.50 -11.58 -13.29
CA ALA A 37 -7.35 -11.90 -14.12
C ALA A 37 -7.46 -11.41 -15.57
N GLU A 38 -8.61 -11.59 -16.23
CA GLU A 38 -8.83 -11.07 -17.60
C GLU A 38 -8.87 -9.55 -17.63
N LEU A 39 -9.42 -8.93 -16.59
CA LEU A 39 -9.38 -7.49 -16.39
C LEU A 39 -7.94 -7.02 -16.14
N ALA A 40 -7.11 -7.79 -15.43
CA ALA A 40 -5.73 -7.43 -15.15
C ALA A 40 -4.77 -7.67 -16.33
N ALA A 41 -5.06 -8.63 -17.21
CA ALA A 41 -4.16 -9.09 -18.28
C ALA A 41 -4.30 -8.33 -19.61
N THR A 42 -5.24 -7.40 -19.75
CA THR A 42 -5.57 -6.80 -21.06
C THR A 42 -4.86 -5.48 -21.35
N LEU A 43 -4.05 -5.50 -22.41
CA LEU A 43 -3.33 -4.36 -23.04
C LEU A 43 -3.96 -3.92 -24.39
N GLY A 44 -5.26 -4.18 -24.59
CA GLY A 44 -5.97 -3.82 -25.83
C GLY A 44 -6.91 -2.61 -25.65
N PRO A 45 -6.99 -1.67 -26.61
CA PRO A 45 -7.82 -0.45 -26.49
C PRO A 45 -9.31 -0.71 -26.26
N ALA A 46 -9.80 -1.89 -26.63
CA ALA A 46 -11.20 -2.28 -26.48
C ALA A 46 -11.55 -2.80 -25.05
N LEU A 47 -10.63 -3.47 -24.35
CA LEU A 47 -10.80 -3.80 -22.92
C LEU A 47 -10.32 -2.68 -22.00
N ALA A 48 -9.42 -1.81 -22.49
CA ALA A 48 -9.02 -0.57 -21.83
C ALA A 48 -10.19 0.38 -21.56
N ALA A 49 -11.33 0.20 -22.23
CA ALA A 49 -12.52 1.00 -21.98
C ALA A 49 -13.64 0.27 -21.19
N VAL A 50 -13.55 -1.05 -20.97
CA VAL A 50 -14.19 -1.71 -19.81
C VAL A 50 -13.55 -1.20 -18.52
N LYS A 51 -12.22 -1.01 -18.53
CA LYS A 51 -11.45 -0.30 -17.49
C LYS A 51 -11.77 1.20 -17.47
N GLY A 52 -11.87 1.82 -18.65
CA GLY A 52 -12.10 3.26 -18.85
C GLY A 52 -13.51 3.75 -18.53
N GLY A 53 -14.45 2.85 -18.24
CA GLY A 53 -15.80 3.18 -17.82
C GLY A 53 -15.97 3.67 -16.39
N GLY A 54 -14.92 4.18 -15.74
CA GLY A 54 -15.01 4.78 -14.42
C GLY A 54 -13.79 4.57 -13.52
N ILE A 55 -12.75 3.87 -13.99
CA ILE A 55 -11.62 3.51 -13.14
C ILE A 55 -10.29 3.81 -13.84
N LYS A 56 -9.93 5.09 -13.94
CA LYS A 56 -8.57 5.48 -14.38
C LYS A 56 -7.58 5.15 -13.26
N GLY A 57 -6.59 4.30 -13.54
CA GLY A 57 -5.43 4.06 -12.67
C GLY A 57 -5.30 2.68 -11.99
N LEU A 58 -6.12 1.68 -12.33
CA LEU A 58 -6.18 0.39 -11.61
C LEU A 58 -5.60 -0.83 -12.36
N ASP A 59 -4.91 -0.63 -13.47
CA ASP A 59 -4.31 -1.73 -14.26
C ASP A 59 -3.29 -2.57 -13.48
N LEU A 60 -2.62 -1.95 -12.51
CA LEU A 60 -1.71 -2.63 -11.59
C LEU A 60 -2.38 -3.02 -10.25
N GLY A 61 -3.56 -2.46 -9.95
CA GLY A 61 -4.28 -2.70 -8.69
C GLY A 61 -5.00 -4.05 -8.63
N LEU A 62 -5.45 -4.58 -9.78
CA LEU A 62 -6.08 -5.91 -9.82
C LEU A 62 -5.05 -7.03 -9.56
N TRP A 63 -3.86 -6.94 -10.15
CA TRP A 63 -2.77 -7.87 -9.81
C TRP A 63 -2.35 -7.75 -8.34
N ALA A 64 -2.51 -6.58 -7.71
CA ALA A 64 -2.27 -6.41 -6.28
C ALA A 64 -3.25 -7.21 -5.41
N VAL A 65 -4.48 -7.46 -5.86
CA VAL A 65 -5.43 -8.36 -5.19
C VAL A 65 -4.88 -9.79 -5.18
N ALA A 66 -4.52 -10.32 -6.35
CA ALA A 66 -3.95 -11.67 -6.44
C ALA A 66 -2.65 -11.79 -5.64
N PHE A 67 -1.78 -10.79 -5.73
CA PHE A 67 -0.52 -10.75 -5.00
C PHE A 67 -0.74 -10.67 -3.48
N ALA A 68 -1.64 -9.81 -3.00
CA ALA A 68 -1.97 -9.70 -1.58
C ALA A 68 -2.55 -11.01 -1.02
N ALA A 69 -3.40 -11.71 -1.80
CA ALA A 69 -3.94 -13.01 -1.43
C ALA A 69 -2.84 -14.10 -1.35
N ALA A 70 -1.98 -14.16 -2.37
CA ALA A 70 -0.85 -15.09 -2.39
C ALA A 70 0.15 -14.82 -1.25
N LEU A 71 0.46 -13.55 -1.01
CA LEU A 71 1.35 -13.11 0.07
C LEU A 71 0.75 -13.43 1.44
N ALA A 72 -0.54 -13.16 1.66
CA ALA A 72 -1.23 -13.54 2.89
C ALA A 72 -1.17 -15.05 3.12
N ALA A 73 -1.49 -15.86 2.10
CA ALA A 73 -1.43 -17.32 2.17
C ALA A 73 -0.01 -17.82 2.50
N ALA A 74 1.01 -17.33 1.77
CA ALA A 74 2.40 -17.69 1.99
C ALA A 74 2.85 -17.34 3.41
N LEU A 75 2.49 -16.16 3.90
CA LEU A 75 2.86 -15.70 5.25
C LEU A 75 2.16 -16.50 6.36
N VAL A 76 0.92 -16.97 6.16
CA VAL A 76 0.25 -17.92 7.08
C VAL A 76 0.98 -19.27 7.10
N VAL A 77 1.40 -19.78 5.95
CA VAL A 77 2.16 -21.03 5.86
C VAL A 77 3.54 -20.89 6.53
N VAL A 78 4.23 -19.77 6.29
CA VAL A 78 5.50 -19.45 6.95
C VAL A 78 5.31 -19.34 8.46
N SER A 79 4.26 -18.66 8.90
CA SER A 79 3.83 -18.58 10.30
C SER A 79 3.68 -19.98 10.91
N TRP A 80 2.96 -20.89 10.26
CA TRP A 80 2.84 -22.26 10.75
C TRP A 80 4.17 -23.03 10.77
N SER A 81 4.97 -22.92 9.70
CA SER A 81 6.29 -23.57 9.62
C SER A 81 7.25 -23.11 10.72
N ARG A 82 6.99 -21.92 11.27
CA ARG A 82 7.75 -21.30 12.36
C ARG A 82 6.96 -21.24 13.65
N ALA A 83 5.91 -22.03 13.84
CA ALA A 83 5.05 -21.98 15.03
C ALA A 83 5.78 -22.09 16.38
N ALA A 84 6.98 -22.68 16.43
CA ALA A 84 7.81 -22.78 17.63
C ALA A 84 8.84 -21.63 17.77
N ASP A 85 9.05 -20.86 16.70
CA ASP A 85 9.85 -19.63 16.73
C ASP A 85 9.06 -18.61 17.55
N PRO A 86 9.66 -18.02 18.60
CA PRO A 86 9.08 -16.87 19.25
C PRO A 86 8.66 -15.83 18.17
N GLY A 87 9.50 -15.63 17.14
CA GLY A 87 9.38 -14.66 16.04
C GLY A 87 8.27 -14.91 15.05
N GLU A 88 7.40 -15.88 15.29
CA GLU A 88 6.37 -16.28 14.37
C GLU A 88 5.28 -15.22 14.18
N ALA A 89 4.97 -14.48 15.24
CA ALA A 89 3.86 -13.53 15.25
C ALA A 89 4.00 -12.45 14.16
N ARG A 90 5.23 -12.11 13.74
CA ARG A 90 5.45 -11.17 12.62
C ARG A 90 4.85 -11.66 11.31
N TYR A 91 5.02 -12.93 10.98
CA TYR A 91 4.51 -13.49 9.73
C TYR A 91 2.99 -13.50 9.73
N ARG A 92 2.40 -13.74 10.89
CA ARG A 92 0.96 -13.65 11.11
C ARG A 92 0.42 -12.23 10.95
N PHE A 93 1.11 -11.21 11.48
CA PHE A 93 0.71 -9.82 11.28
C PHE A 93 0.95 -9.34 9.87
N TRP A 94 2.03 -9.76 9.22
CA TRP A 94 2.24 -9.50 7.80
C TRP A 94 1.16 -10.17 6.95
N ALA A 95 0.72 -11.38 7.32
CA ALA A 95 -0.41 -12.03 6.66
C ALA A 95 -1.72 -11.25 6.84
N ALA A 96 -1.98 -10.75 8.05
CA ALA A 96 -3.13 -9.89 8.33
C ALA A 96 -3.03 -8.58 7.54
N ALA A 97 -1.86 -7.96 7.46
CA ALA A 97 -1.60 -6.75 6.70
C ALA A 97 -1.89 -6.97 5.21
N ALA A 98 -1.29 -8.00 4.62
CA ALA A 98 -1.53 -8.38 3.22
C ALA A 98 -3.02 -8.62 2.97
N ALA A 99 -3.72 -9.30 3.89
CA ALA A 99 -5.15 -9.51 3.78
C ALA A 99 -5.98 -8.22 3.89
N ILE A 100 -5.68 -7.32 4.83
CA ILE A 100 -6.36 -6.02 4.97
C ILE A 100 -6.12 -5.14 3.73
N THR A 101 -4.91 -5.16 3.20
CA THR A 101 -4.57 -4.46 1.95
C THR A 101 -5.35 -5.01 0.76
N GLY A 102 -5.42 -6.34 0.62
CA GLY A 102 -6.24 -6.99 -0.40
C GLY A 102 -7.73 -6.68 -0.26
N LEU A 103 -8.24 -6.66 0.98
CA LEU A 103 -9.61 -6.23 1.31
C LEU A 103 -9.85 -4.80 0.83
N ALA A 104 -8.92 -3.89 1.12
CA ALA A 104 -9.02 -2.50 0.67
C ALA A 104 -9.10 -2.42 -0.86
N PHE A 105 -8.24 -3.13 -1.60
CA PHE A 105 -8.32 -3.15 -3.07
C PHE A 105 -9.65 -3.68 -3.59
N ALA A 106 -10.18 -4.76 -3.01
CA ALA A 106 -11.45 -5.34 -3.43
C ALA A 106 -12.64 -4.40 -3.12
N VAL A 107 -12.64 -3.74 -1.96
CA VAL A 107 -13.65 -2.72 -1.60
C VAL A 107 -13.55 -1.51 -2.53
N LEU A 108 -12.35 -1.07 -2.88
CA LEU A 108 -12.14 0.06 -3.78
C LEU A 108 -12.59 -0.26 -5.21
N PHE A 109 -12.41 -1.50 -5.65
CA PHE A 109 -12.98 -1.98 -6.90
C PHE A 109 -14.51 -1.87 -6.90
N VAL A 110 -15.17 -2.30 -5.82
CA VAL A 110 -16.64 -2.17 -5.66
C VAL A 110 -17.05 -0.70 -5.62
N ALA A 111 -16.39 0.13 -4.82
CA ALA A 111 -16.72 1.54 -4.69
C ALA A 111 -16.59 2.26 -6.04
N SER A 112 -15.55 1.96 -6.81
CA SER A 112 -15.33 2.54 -8.12
C SER A 112 -16.35 2.05 -9.17
N GLY A 113 -16.74 0.77 -9.11
CA GLY A 113 -17.81 0.22 -9.96
C GLY A 113 -19.21 0.73 -9.60
N ALA A 114 -19.50 0.98 -8.32
CA ALA A 114 -20.79 1.47 -7.83
C ALA A 114 -20.96 3.00 -7.97
N LEU A 115 -19.87 3.77 -7.81
CA LEU A 115 -19.87 5.24 -7.91
C LEU A 115 -19.64 5.76 -9.34
N GLY A 116 -19.42 4.87 -10.31
CA GLY A 116 -19.42 5.23 -11.72
C GLY A 116 -18.35 6.22 -12.16
N GLY A 117 -17.17 6.25 -11.52
CA GLY A 117 -16.14 7.25 -11.78
C GLY A 117 -16.58 8.64 -11.31
N THR A 118 -15.87 9.21 -10.34
CA THR A 118 -16.12 10.56 -9.81
C THR A 118 -16.36 11.58 -10.94
N PRO A 119 -17.48 12.32 -10.97
CA PRO A 119 -17.84 13.21 -12.08
C PRO A 119 -16.90 14.39 -12.34
N ASP A 120 -15.97 14.74 -11.44
CA ASP A 120 -15.33 16.07 -11.46
C ASP A 120 -13.81 16.09 -11.25
N ILE A 121 -13.09 14.97 -11.40
CA ILE A 121 -11.60 15.04 -11.40
C ILE A 121 -11.11 15.38 -12.81
N ASN A 122 -11.07 16.69 -13.08
CA ASN A 122 -10.60 17.27 -14.34
C ASN A 122 -9.07 17.45 -14.32
N PHE A 123 -8.32 16.37 -14.59
CA PHE A 123 -6.93 16.51 -15.02
C PHE A 123 -6.94 16.86 -16.53
N ALA A 124 -6.81 18.15 -16.85
CA ALA A 124 -6.77 18.67 -18.22
C ALA A 124 -5.46 19.46 -18.46
N PRO A 125 -4.89 19.52 -19.70
CA PRO A 125 -5.68 19.60 -20.93
C PRO A 125 -5.22 18.80 -22.17
N ALA A 126 -6.23 18.52 -23.00
CA ALA A 126 -6.20 18.16 -24.42
C ALA A 126 -6.05 16.68 -24.84
N ALA A 127 -6.96 15.79 -24.40
CA ALA A 127 -7.39 14.61 -25.20
C ALA A 127 -8.54 13.77 -24.59
N ILE A 128 -9.27 14.23 -23.57
CA ILE A 128 -10.21 13.34 -22.86
C ILE A 128 -11.66 13.71 -23.20
N ARG A 129 -12.28 12.85 -24.01
CA ARG A 129 -13.67 12.86 -24.48
C ARG A 129 -14.59 12.38 -23.35
N THR A 130 -15.71 13.05 -23.13
CA THR A 130 -16.63 12.84 -21.98
C THR A 130 -17.20 11.41 -21.88
N ASP A 131 -17.18 10.87 -20.67
CA ASP A 131 -16.98 9.44 -20.39
C ASP A 131 -18.25 8.55 -20.44
N ASN A 132 -19.46 9.11 -20.48
CA ASN A 132 -20.69 8.29 -20.43
C ASN A 132 -21.09 7.67 -21.78
N ALA A 133 -20.79 8.34 -22.90
CA ALA A 133 -20.99 7.76 -24.23
C ALA A 133 -19.94 6.67 -24.55
N VAL A 134 -18.74 6.78 -23.95
CA VAL A 134 -17.62 5.84 -24.15
C VAL A 134 -17.92 4.48 -23.52
N LYS A 135 -18.52 4.45 -22.32
CA LYS A 135 -18.96 3.22 -21.62
C LYS A 135 -19.88 2.35 -22.47
N ALA A 136 -20.93 2.95 -23.04
CA ALA A 136 -21.91 2.26 -23.88
C ALA A 136 -21.33 1.87 -25.26
N THR A 137 -20.48 2.73 -25.84
CA THR A 137 -19.86 2.48 -27.16
C THR A 137 -18.85 1.34 -27.12
N VAL A 138 -18.11 1.20 -26.01
CA VAL A 138 -17.06 0.19 -25.88
C VAL A 138 -17.61 -1.18 -25.56
N ALA A 139 -18.58 -1.29 -24.64
CA ALA A 139 -19.21 -2.56 -24.32
C ALA A 139 -19.91 -3.17 -25.56
N LYS A 140 -20.42 -2.30 -26.44
CA LYS A 140 -20.93 -2.65 -27.78
C LYS A 140 -19.81 -3.00 -28.77
N ALA A 141 -18.66 -2.34 -28.72
CA ALA A 141 -17.51 -2.58 -29.60
C ALA A 141 -16.77 -3.92 -29.34
N ILE A 142 -16.79 -4.45 -28.10
CA ILE A 142 -16.25 -5.79 -27.77
C ILE A 142 -17.31 -6.89 -27.74
N GLY A 143 -18.55 -6.58 -28.10
CA GLY A 143 -19.67 -7.54 -28.07
C GLY A 143 -20.03 -8.04 -26.66
N ALA A 144 -19.66 -7.34 -25.59
CA ALA A 144 -19.96 -7.72 -24.21
C ALA A 144 -21.42 -7.43 -23.81
N GLY A 145 -22.10 -6.52 -24.54
CA GLY A 145 -23.47 -6.11 -24.25
C GLY A 145 -23.56 -5.12 -23.09
N ASP A 146 -24.77 -4.87 -22.57
CA ASP A 146 -24.99 -3.89 -21.51
C ASP A 146 -24.38 -4.34 -20.18
N PHE A 147 -23.92 -3.38 -19.36
CA PHE A 147 -23.40 -3.67 -18.03
C PHE A 147 -24.53 -4.19 -17.14
N VAL A 148 -24.33 -5.37 -16.55
CA VAL A 148 -25.32 -6.03 -15.67
C VAL A 148 -24.99 -5.79 -14.20
N GLY A 149 -23.70 -5.81 -13.85
CA GLY A 149 -23.28 -5.57 -12.46
C GLY A 149 -21.92 -6.15 -12.12
N LEU A 150 -21.61 -6.12 -10.82
CA LEU A 150 -20.41 -6.73 -10.26
C LEU A 150 -20.60 -8.25 -10.10
N GLY A 151 -19.57 -9.01 -10.44
CA GLY A 151 -19.57 -10.47 -10.38
C GLY A 151 -19.21 -11.01 -9.00
N VAL A 152 -19.52 -12.30 -8.76
CA VAL A 152 -19.30 -12.98 -7.47
C VAL A 152 -17.85 -12.95 -6.98
N GLY A 153 -16.88 -12.84 -7.90
CA GLY A 153 -15.46 -12.81 -7.60
C GLY A 153 -15.06 -11.62 -6.71
N VAL A 154 -15.64 -10.43 -6.88
CA VAL A 154 -15.27 -9.30 -6.03
C VAL A 154 -15.76 -9.48 -4.59
N TYR A 155 -16.97 -10.00 -4.42
CA TYR A 155 -17.56 -10.24 -3.10
C TYR A 155 -16.83 -11.35 -2.36
N LEU A 156 -16.46 -12.42 -3.06
CA LEU A 156 -15.65 -13.51 -2.50
C LEU A 156 -14.23 -13.05 -2.16
N ALA A 157 -13.65 -12.11 -2.93
CA ALA A 157 -12.38 -11.50 -2.58
C ALA A 157 -12.48 -10.69 -1.28
N ILE A 158 -13.49 -9.84 -1.14
CA ILE A 158 -13.77 -9.07 0.10
C ILE A 158 -13.93 -10.02 1.29
N ALA A 159 -14.83 -11.01 1.16
CA ALA A 159 -15.09 -11.96 2.24
C ALA A 159 -13.84 -12.78 2.57
N GLY A 160 -13.13 -13.29 1.56
CA GLY A 160 -11.89 -14.06 1.72
C GLY A 160 -10.81 -13.27 2.43
N PHE A 161 -10.60 -12.01 2.07
CA PHE A 161 -9.62 -11.16 2.74
C PHE A 161 -10.03 -10.78 4.17
N ALA A 162 -11.30 -10.47 4.42
CA ALA A 162 -11.79 -10.20 5.77
C ALA A 162 -11.60 -11.43 6.67
N VAL A 163 -11.97 -12.61 6.20
CA VAL A 163 -11.77 -13.89 6.90
C VAL A 163 -10.29 -14.18 7.10
N SER A 164 -9.45 -13.92 6.08
CA SER A 164 -8.00 -14.10 6.17
C SER A 164 -7.38 -13.21 7.24
N ALA A 165 -7.75 -11.93 7.25
CA ALA A 165 -7.26 -10.95 8.22
C ALA A 165 -7.67 -11.34 9.64
N VAL A 166 -8.95 -11.69 9.85
CA VAL A 166 -9.47 -12.13 11.15
C VAL A 166 -8.78 -13.42 11.61
N GLY A 167 -8.67 -14.44 10.75
CA GLY A 167 -7.98 -15.69 11.08
C GLY A 167 -6.51 -15.47 11.46
N ALA A 168 -5.82 -14.60 10.71
CA ALA A 168 -4.44 -14.23 11.01
C ALA A 168 -4.36 -13.51 12.37
N ILE A 169 -5.24 -12.54 12.65
CA ILE A 169 -5.27 -11.81 13.93
C ILE A 169 -5.64 -12.71 15.12
N LEU A 170 -6.52 -13.70 14.93
CA LEU A 170 -6.99 -14.58 15.99
C LEU A 170 -6.06 -15.77 16.28
N ALA A 171 -5.12 -16.09 15.39
CA ALA A 171 -4.17 -17.18 15.62
C ALA A 171 -3.22 -16.83 16.78
N ARG A 172 -3.34 -17.54 17.92
CA ARG A 172 -2.51 -17.28 19.10
C ARG A 172 -1.05 -17.71 18.87
N PRO A 173 -0.05 -16.90 19.27
CA PRO A 173 1.35 -17.32 19.24
C PRO A 173 1.60 -18.47 20.23
N ALA A 174 2.55 -19.35 19.92
CA ALA A 174 2.78 -20.57 20.70
C ALA A 174 3.58 -20.37 21.99
N ARG A 175 4.35 -19.28 22.10
CA ARG A 175 5.02 -18.82 23.33
C ARG A 175 5.20 -17.30 23.32
N ASP A 176 5.32 -16.76 24.53
CA ASP A 176 5.53 -15.36 24.84
C ASP A 176 6.72 -14.81 24.04
N GLU A 177 6.41 -13.91 23.12
CA GLU A 177 7.43 -13.15 22.42
C GLU A 177 7.52 -11.73 22.97
N ARG A 178 8.39 -10.93 22.37
CA ARG A 178 8.17 -9.50 22.28
C ARG A 178 6.87 -9.27 21.48
N VAL A 179 5.72 -9.57 22.08
CA VAL A 179 4.38 -9.55 21.51
C VAL A 179 4.01 -8.11 21.20
N TRP A 180 3.49 -7.88 19.99
CA TRP A 180 2.81 -6.65 19.63
C TRP A 180 1.78 -6.32 20.72
N ARG A 181 1.94 -5.18 21.37
CA ARG A 181 1.06 -4.73 22.44
C ARG A 181 -0.13 -4.01 21.82
N THR A 182 -1.25 -3.98 22.53
CA THR A 182 -2.41 -3.16 22.14
C THR A 182 -2.00 -1.71 21.82
N GLN A 183 -1.09 -1.14 22.62
CA GLN A 183 -0.54 0.20 22.41
C GLN A 183 0.18 0.37 21.07
N ASP A 184 0.82 -0.67 20.54
CA ASP A 184 1.50 -0.61 19.24
C ASP A 184 0.48 -0.50 18.10
N TYR A 185 -0.66 -1.19 18.19
CA TYR A 185 -1.76 -1.03 17.21
C TYR A 185 -2.44 0.33 17.32
N VAL A 186 -2.65 0.82 18.54
CA VAL A 186 -3.20 2.16 18.74
C VAL A 186 -2.28 3.21 18.12
N LEU A 187 -0.96 3.09 18.32
CA LEU A 187 0.00 3.98 17.69
C LEU A 187 -0.02 3.88 16.16
N LEU A 188 -0.10 2.67 15.59
CA LEU A 188 -0.28 2.50 14.14
C LEU A 188 -1.52 3.23 13.63
N ALA A 189 -2.65 3.12 14.33
CA ALA A 189 -3.89 3.81 13.95
C ALA A 189 -3.74 5.35 14.05
N VAL A 190 -3.08 5.85 15.10
CA VAL A 190 -2.80 7.29 15.25
C VAL A 190 -1.88 7.78 14.12
N LEU A 191 -0.80 7.06 13.83
CA LEU A 191 0.12 7.40 12.73
C LEU A 191 -0.61 7.36 11.39
N ALA A 192 -1.46 6.36 11.16
CA ALA A 192 -2.26 6.25 9.93
C ALA A 192 -3.15 7.48 9.72
N VAL A 193 -3.90 7.90 10.74
CA VAL A 193 -4.80 9.06 10.63
C VAL A 193 -4.02 10.36 10.47
N VAL A 194 -3.00 10.58 11.30
CA VAL A 194 -2.20 11.81 11.28
C VAL A 194 -1.43 11.93 9.96
N PHE A 195 -0.69 10.89 9.56
CA PHE A 195 0.09 10.93 8.33
C PHE A 195 -0.77 10.80 7.08
N GLY A 196 -1.90 10.08 7.12
CA GLY A 196 -2.86 10.09 6.01
C GLY A 196 -3.39 11.50 5.71
N ALA A 197 -3.69 12.28 6.76
CA ALA A 197 -4.09 13.68 6.61
C ALA A 197 -2.94 14.58 6.13
N ILE A 198 -1.73 14.38 6.66
CA ILE A 198 -0.54 15.11 6.21
C ILE A 198 -0.25 14.82 4.73
N TYR A 199 -0.32 13.56 4.30
CA TYR A 199 -0.06 13.14 2.92
C TYR A 199 -1.08 13.72 1.95
N TRP A 200 -2.36 13.64 2.33
CA TRP A 200 -3.42 14.27 1.58
C TRP A 200 -3.20 15.79 1.43
N ALA A 201 -2.85 16.49 2.51
CA ALA A 201 -2.59 17.93 2.49
C ALA A 201 -1.30 18.27 1.71
N TRP A 202 -0.29 17.41 1.76
CA TRP A 202 1.01 17.59 1.11
C TRP A 202 0.92 17.58 -0.41
N LEU A 203 -0.13 16.99 -0.97
CA LEU A 203 -0.37 17.02 -2.40
C LEU A 203 -0.42 18.46 -2.96
N GLY A 204 -0.96 19.42 -2.20
CA GLY A 204 -1.02 20.83 -2.58
C GLY A 204 0.37 21.43 -2.81
N PRO A 205 1.25 21.47 -1.79
CA PRO A 205 2.65 21.88 -1.95
C PRO A 205 3.41 21.11 -3.03
N TYR A 206 3.19 19.79 -3.12
CA TYR A 206 3.84 18.96 -4.12
C TYR A 206 3.51 19.37 -5.55
N LEU A 207 2.23 19.60 -5.87
CA LEU A 207 1.81 20.09 -7.19
C LEU A 207 2.16 21.56 -7.39
N GLY A 208 2.08 22.35 -6.31
CA GLY A 208 2.36 23.79 -6.32
C GLY A 208 3.79 24.16 -6.68
N ILE A 209 4.75 23.23 -6.61
CA ILE A 209 6.14 23.51 -7.01
C ILE A 209 6.27 23.93 -8.49
N GLU A 210 5.32 23.51 -9.34
CA GLU A 210 5.23 23.91 -10.76
C GLU A 210 4.89 25.39 -10.94
N THR A 211 4.43 26.09 -9.90
CA THR A 211 4.22 27.54 -9.92
C THR A 211 5.51 28.34 -9.72
N VAL A 212 6.56 27.70 -9.22
CA VAL A 212 7.86 28.33 -8.90
C VAL A 212 8.96 27.83 -9.83
N LEU A 213 8.92 26.56 -10.21
CA LEU A 213 9.85 25.91 -11.12
C LEU A 213 9.14 25.47 -12.39
N VAL A 214 9.86 25.40 -13.51
CA VAL A 214 9.29 25.04 -14.82
C VAL A 214 10.00 23.84 -15.41
N GLY A 215 9.24 22.98 -16.11
CA GLY A 215 9.75 21.84 -16.86
C GLY A 215 10.48 20.84 -15.97
N VAL A 216 11.66 20.40 -16.41
CA VAL A 216 12.46 19.38 -15.72
C VAL A 216 12.80 19.81 -14.29
N SER A 217 13.11 21.09 -14.05
CA SER A 217 13.42 21.59 -12.71
C SER A 217 12.25 21.41 -11.72
N ALA A 218 11.01 21.53 -12.18
CA ALA A 218 9.83 21.28 -11.35
C ALA A 218 9.73 19.80 -10.95
N GLN A 219 10.03 18.89 -11.88
CA GLN A 219 10.07 17.45 -11.61
C GLN A 219 11.13 17.11 -10.56
N PHE A 220 12.32 17.69 -10.64
CA PHE A 220 13.34 17.56 -9.59
C PHE A 220 12.84 18.07 -8.22
N GLY A 221 12.12 19.20 -8.20
CA GLY A 221 11.46 19.70 -7.00
C GLY A 221 10.43 18.72 -6.43
N GLN A 222 9.57 18.15 -7.28
CA GLN A 222 8.60 17.13 -6.90
C GLN A 222 9.27 15.88 -6.31
N GLU A 223 10.32 15.37 -6.95
CA GLU A 223 11.09 14.24 -6.45
C GLU A 223 11.72 14.51 -5.06
N LEU A 224 12.11 15.76 -4.80
CA LEU A 224 12.64 16.17 -3.51
C LEU A 224 11.56 16.23 -2.43
N LEU A 225 10.38 16.76 -2.76
CA LEU A 225 9.23 16.83 -1.84
C LEU A 225 8.61 15.45 -1.59
N PHE A 226 8.89 14.47 -2.46
CA PHE A 226 8.32 13.14 -2.36
C PHE A 226 8.69 12.41 -1.06
N GLY A 227 9.85 12.73 -0.47
CA GLY A 227 10.32 12.09 0.76
C GLY A 227 9.33 12.11 1.92
N LEU A 228 8.41 13.08 1.98
CA LEU A 228 7.42 13.16 3.06
C LEU A 228 6.51 11.93 3.13
N TRP A 229 6.13 11.35 1.98
CA TRP A 229 5.30 10.13 1.91
C TRP A 229 6.00 8.87 2.42
N PHE A 230 7.22 8.95 2.98
CA PHE A 230 7.89 7.81 3.62
C PHE A 230 7.88 7.89 5.14
N VAL A 231 7.52 9.06 5.68
CA VAL A 231 7.77 9.40 7.09
C VAL A 231 6.94 8.54 8.04
N SER A 232 5.73 8.11 7.66
CA SER A 232 4.88 7.26 8.50
C SER A 232 5.55 5.91 8.74
N GLY A 233 6.02 5.24 7.69
CA GLY A 233 6.73 3.97 7.80
C GLY A 233 8.04 4.11 8.56
N LEU A 234 8.80 5.16 8.30
CA LEU A 234 10.05 5.41 9.01
C LEU A 234 9.81 5.62 10.52
N LEU A 235 8.82 6.43 10.90
CA LEU A 235 8.45 6.67 12.30
C LEU A 235 7.84 5.43 12.96
N GLY A 236 6.90 4.77 12.30
CA GLY A 236 6.26 3.55 12.81
C GLY A 236 7.30 2.47 13.11
N GLY A 237 8.23 2.25 12.17
CA GLY A 237 9.37 1.37 12.37
C GLY A 237 10.24 1.79 13.56
N TYR A 238 10.64 3.06 13.60
CA TYR A 238 11.57 3.59 14.59
C TYR A 238 11.02 3.64 16.03
N ILE A 239 9.74 3.97 16.20
CA ILE A 239 9.09 4.08 17.52
C ILE A 239 8.71 2.70 18.06
N ILE A 240 8.04 1.90 17.23
CA ILE A 240 7.48 0.60 17.67
C ILE A 240 8.60 -0.46 17.75
N ARG A 241 9.56 -0.42 16.81
CA ARG A 241 10.73 -1.31 16.74
C ARG A 241 10.36 -2.80 16.68
N ARG A 242 9.30 -3.10 15.94
CA ARG A 242 8.81 -4.46 15.71
C ARG A 242 8.79 -4.81 14.24
N PRO A 243 8.96 -6.11 13.91
CA PRO A 243 8.73 -6.58 12.56
C PRO A 243 7.33 -6.23 12.06
N GLY A 244 7.27 -5.56 10.92
CA GLY A 244 6.05 -5.08 10.25
C GLY A 244 5.62 -3.69 10.64
N ALA A 245 6.28 -3.03 11.58
CA ALA A 245 5.82 -1.74 12.06
C ALA A 245 5.98 -0.63 11.02
N ALA A 246 7.09 -0.62 10.28
CA ALA A 246 7.28 0.35 9.21
C ALA A 246 6.27 0.08 8.10
N PHE A 247 6.12 -1.19 7.76
CA PHE A 247 5.25 -1.59 6.68
C PHE A 247 3.76 -1.28 6.95
N LEU A 248 3.29 -1.60 8.14
CA LEU A 248 1.91 -1.35 8.57
C LEU A 248 1.61 0.15 8.66
N SER A 249 2.52 0.93 9.23
CA SER A 249 2.29 2.37 9.45
C SER A 249 2.11 3.11 8.13
N GLU A 250 2.99 2.85 7.16
CA GLU A 250 2.96 3.50 5.85
C GLU A 250 1.74 3.07 5.03
N THR A 251 1.46 1.76 4.98
CA THR A 251 0.31 1.25 4.22
C THR A 251 -1.02 1.78 4.78
N LEU A 252 -1.15 1.86 6.10
CA LEU A 252 -2.36 2.41 6.72
C LEU A 252 -2.48 3.93 6.54
N ALA A 253 -1.36 4.67 6.52
CA ALA A 253 -1.37 6.10 6.21
C ALA A 253 -1.81 6.36 4.77
N ALA A 254 -1.28 5.62 3.80
CA ALA A 254 -1.73 5.70 2.40
C ALA A 254 -3.22 5.32 2.24
N PHE A 255 -3.70 4.35 3.01
CA PHE A 255 -5.13 4.02 3.05
C PHE A 255 -5.97 5.19 3.58
N ALA A 256 -5.56 5.82 4.69
CA ALA A 256 -6.24 6.97 5.25
C ALA A 256 -6.22 8.19 4.30
N GLU A 257 -5.10 8.44 3.61
CA GLU A 257 -4.98 9.46 2.56
C GLU A 257 -6.03 9.27 1.45
N VAL A 258 -6.26 8.02 1.01
CA VAL A 258 -7.31 7.70 0.04
C VAL A 258 -8.70 7.96 0.60
N LEU A 259 -8.96 7.59 1.85
CA LEU A 259 -10.26 7.83 2.49
C LEU A 259 -10.58 9.33 2.63
N LEU A 260 -9.56 10.17 2.76
CA LEU A 260 -9.70 11.63 2.77
C LEU A 260 -9.93 12.23 1.38
N GLY A 261 -9.99 11.40 0.33
CA GLY A 261 -10.32 11.83 -1.02
C GLY A 261 -9.10 12.27 -1.83
N ALA A 262 -7.96 11.61 -1.65
CA ALA A 262 -6.79 11.88 -2.48
C ALA A 262 -7.13 11.68 -3.98
N PRO A 263 -6.84 12.64 -4.88
CA PRO A 263 -7.20 12.59 -6.30
C PRO A 263 -6.64 11.39 -7.07
N ALA A 264 -5.47 10.89 -6.66
CA ALA A 264 -4.90 9.68 -7.23
C ALA A 264 -5.72 8.42 -6.88
N GLY A 265 -6.52 8.49 -5.82
CA GLY A 265 -7.42 7.43 -5.40
C GLY A 265 -6.70 6.17 -4.92
N PRO A 266 -7.37 5.01 -5.01
CA PRO A 266 -6.95 3.71 -4.46
C PRO A 266 -5.52 3.25 -4.77
N VAL A 267 -4.96 3.65 -5.91
CA VAL A 267 -3.60 3.29 -6.34
C VAL A 267 -2.53 3.76 -5.35
N LEU A 268 -2.84 4.77 -4.53
CA LEU A 268 -1.94 5.23 -3.46
C LEU A 268 -1.70 4.17 -2.40
N ILE A 269 -2.61 3.22 -2.19
CA ILE A 269 -2.39 2.11 -1.24
C ILE A 269 -1.29 1.18 -1.75
N VAL A 270 -1.25 0.90 -3.06
CA VAL A 270 -0.15 0.11 -3.65
C VAL A 270 1.14 0.90 -3.52
N THR A 271 1.05 2.21 -3.72
CA THR A 271 2.19 3.11 -3.62
C THR A 271 2.76 3.09 -2.20
N GLY A 272 1.93 3.24 -1.17
CA GLY A 272 2.31 3.10 0.24
C GLY A 272 2.87 1.71 0.57
N PHE A 273 2.28 0.65 0.02
CA PHE A 273 2.81 -0.71 0.15
C PHE A 273 4.25 -0.82 -0.41
N MET A 274 4.51 -0.27 -1.59
CA MET A 274 5.84 -0.33 -2.21
C MET A 274 6.85 0.54 -1.46
N GLN A 275 6.42 1.71 -0.96
CA GLN A 275 7.23 2.61 -0.13
C GLN A 275 7.62 1.97 1.20
N ALA A 276 6.66 1.30 1.84
CA ALA A 276 6.79 0.57 3.08
C ALA A 276 7.88 -0.53 3.08
N LEU A 277 8.07 -1.19 1.93
CA LEU A 277 9.00 -2.31 1.82
C LEU A 277 10.45 -1.89 2.06
N GLY A 278 10.88 -0.72 1.58
CA GLY A 278 12.26 -0.25 1.72
C GLY A 278 12.71 -0.12 3.18
N PRO A 279 12.02 0.68 4.01
CA PRO A 279 12.32 0.79 5.43
C PRO A 279 12.22 -0.54 6.18
N GLU A 280 11.17 -1.33 5.91
CA GLU A 280 10.96 -2.61 6.58
C GLU A 280 12.10 -3.60 6.30
N LEU A 281 12.54 -3.70 5.04
CA LEU A 281 13.70 -4.53 4.65
C LEU A 281 14.99 -4.05 5.29
N THR A 282 15.18 -2.73 5.43
CA THR A 282 16.34 -2.16 6.10
C THR A 282 16.37 -2.54 7.58
N PHE A 283 15.24 -2.38 8.28
CA PHE A 283 15.14 -2.76 9.69
C PHE A 283 15.30 -4.27 9.88
N ALA A 284 14.72 -5.08 8.98
CA ALA A 284 14.90 -6.52 8.96
C ALA A 284 16.37 -6.93 8.76
N ALA A 285 17.11 -6.27 7.85
CA ALA A 285 18.53 -6.53 7.60
C ALA A 285 19.40 -6.26 8.83
N THR A 286 19.01 -5.30 9.69
CA THR A 286 19.68 -5.08 10.98
C THR A 286 19.18 -5.98 12.11
N GLY A 287 18.26 -6.91 11.80
CA GLY A 287 17.61 -7.77 12.77
C GLY A 287 16.75 -7.03 13.79
N TYR A 288 16.28 -5.81 13.47
CA TYR A 288 15.56 -4.90 14.36
C TYR A 288 16.37 -4.50 15.61
N ARG A 289 17.71 -4.46 15.49
CA ARG A 289 18.62 -4.17 16.62
C ARG A 289 19.30 -2.81 16.54
N ARG A 290 19.31 -2.16 15.37
CA ARG A 290 19.99 -0.88 15.15
C ARG A 290 18.99 0.19 14.74
N TRP A 291 19.07 1.34 15.39
CA TRP A 291 18.10 2.45 15.23
C TRP A 291 18.79 3.82 15.19
N GLY A 292 20.11 3.84 14.94
CA GLY A 292 20.88 5.07 14.86
C GLY A 292 20.62 5.86 13.57
N TRP A 293 21.23 7.05 13.48
CA TRP A 293 21.12 7.94 12.33
C TRP A 293 21.47 7.28 10.99
N GLY A 294 22.54 6.48 10.95
CA GLY A 294 22.92 5.75 9.74
C GLY A 294 21.88 4.72 9.30
N THR A 295 21.24 4.01 10.24
CA THR A 295 20.17 3.05 9.90
C THR A 295 18.93 3.75 9.36
N MET A 296 18.56 4.88 9.96
CA MET A 296 17.40 5.67 9.51
C MET A 296 17.64 6.33 8.15
N LEU A 297 18.86 6.81 7.89
CA LEU A 297 19.27 7.29 6.56
C LEU A 297 19.10 6.20 5.49
N VAL A 298 19.64 5.01 5.75
CA VAL A 298 19.55 3.87 4.82
C VAL A 298 18.10 3.43 4.63
N ALA A 299 17.28 3.44 5.69
CA ALA A 299 15.87 3.07 5.60
C ALA A 299 15.09 4.03 4.69
N GLY A 300 15.37 5.32 4.81
CA GLY A 300 14.79 6.35 3.94
C GLY A 300 15.25 6.24 2.48
N VAL A 301 16.55 6.02 2.27
CA VAL A 301 17.11 5.73 0.93
C VAL A 301 16.42 4.50 0.32
N ALA A 302 16.25 3.44 1.09
CA ALA A 302 15.59 2.22 0.64
C ALA A 302 14.12 2.46 0.25
N ALA A 303 13.39 3.32 0.98
CA ALA A 303 12.03 3.72 0.60
C ALA A 303 12.00 4.36 -0.79
N GLY A 304 12.93 5.28 -1.05
CA GLY A 304 13.11 5.90 -2.36
C GLY A 304 13.40 4.87 -3.45
N VAL A 305 14.39 3.99 -3.24
CA VAL A 305 14.81 2.99 -4.23
C VAL A 305 13.71 1.97 -4.54
N VAL A 306 13.01 1.46 -3.53
CA VAL A 306 12.02 0.37 -3.71
C VAL A 306 10.71 0.91 -4.30
N ALA A 307 10.29 2.12 -3.95
CA ALA A 307 9.09 2.73 -4.51
C ALA A 307 9.28 3.24 -5.95
N LEU A 308 10.52 3.49 -6.38
CA LEU A 308 10.83 4.12 -7.66
C LEU A 308 10.33 3.34 -8.88
N PRO A 309 10.62 2.04 -9.05
CA PRO A 309 10.16 1.28 -10.23
C PRO A 309 8.64 1.30 -10.39
N TRP A 310 7.91 1.19 -9.27
CA TRP A 310 6.45 1.29 -9.25
C TRP A 310 5.97 2.67 -9.72
N ASN A 311 6.53 3.74 -9.12
CA ASN A 311 6.13 5.10 -9.45
C ASN A 311 6.50 5.48 -10.88
N TRP A 312 7.66 5.06 -11.38
CA TRP A 312 8.11 5.36 -12.73
C TRP A 312 7.31 4.63 -13.80
N LEU A 313 6.91 3.38 -13.54
CA LEU A 313 5.99 2.67 -14.41
C LEU A 313 4.65 3.39 -14.47
N ARG A 314 4.13 3.80 -13.30
CA ARG A 314 2.85 4.48 -13.18
C ARG A 314 2.85 5.87 -13.83
N LEU A 315 3.94 6.62 -13.70
CA LEU A 315 4.07 8.00 -14.16
C LEU A 315 4.69 8.11 -15.57
N GLY A 316 5.04 6.99 -16.21
CA GLY A 316 5.59 6.97 -17.57
C GLY A 316 7.03 7.46 -17.70
N TYR A 317 7.81 7.48 -16.61
CA TYR A 317 9.17 8.04 -16.60
C TYR A 317 10.15 7.30 -17.52
N PHE A 318 9.84 6.06 -17.92
CA PHE A 318 10.64 5.31 -18.88
C PHE A 318 10.67 5.93 -20.30
N ALA A 319 9.82 6.92 -20.57
CA ALA A 319 9.86 7.71 -21.80
C ALA A 319 10.81 8.91 -21.73
N LEU A 320 11.40 9.21 -20.56
CA LEU A 320 12.31 10.33 -20.37
C LEU A 320 13.72 10.00 -20.89
N ASP A 321 14.49 11.06 -21.15
CA ASP A 321 15.93 10.93 -21.41
C ASP A 321 16.63 10.19 -20.25
N PRO A 322 17.51 9.22 -20.53
CA PRO A 322 18.19 8.44 -19.49
C PRO A 322 18.94 9.27 -18.45
N GLY A 323 19.53 10.41 -18.85
CA GLY A 323 20.23 11.31 -17.95
C GLY A 323 19.29 12.04 -17.00
N VAL A 324 18.14 12.50 -17.50
CA VAL A 324 17.07 13.10 -16.68
C VAL A 324 16.52 12.06 -15.70
N MET A 325 16.24 10.86 -16.20
CA MET A 325 15.73 9.76 -15.39
C MET A 325 16.70 9.40 -14.24
N ALA A 326 18.01 9.32 -14.53
CA ALA A 326 19.04 9.09 -13.52
C ALA A 326 19.12 10.24 -12.50
N GLY A 327 18.98 11.49 -12.94
CA GLY A 327 18.94 12.64 -12.04
C GLY A 327 17.75 12.58 -11.08
N LEU A 328 16.54 12.34 -11.59
CA LEU A 328 15.32 12.21 -10.77
C LEU A 328 15.46 11.07 -9.75
N PHE A 329 16.10 9.95 -10.14
CA PHE A 329 16.42 8.85 -9.23
C PHE A 329 17.31 9.29 -8.07
N ILE A 330 18.43 9.95 -8.38
CA ILE A 330 19.37 10.44 -7.35
C ILE A 330 18.66 11.41 -6.40
N THR A 331 17.83 12.31 -6.93
CA THR A 331 17.06 13.25 -6.12
C THR A 331 16.08 12.56 -5.21
N ARG A 332 15.35 11.54 -5.68
CA ARG A 332 14.45 10.74 -4.85
C ARG A 332 15.20 10.01 -3.73
N VAL A 333 16.38 9.48 -4.04
CA VAL A 333 17.23 8.80 -3.05
C VAL A 333 17.69 9.77 -1.96
N ILE A 334 18.09 10.98 -2.34
CA ILE A 334 18.45 12.05 -1.40
C ILE A 334 17.24 12.43 -0.54
N ALA A 335 16.09 12.66 -1.16
CA ALA A 335 14.83 12.98 -0.48
C ALA A 335 14.45 11.91 0.55
N GLY A 336 14.56 10.64 0.17
CA GLY A 336 14.32 9.50 1.05
C GLY A 336 15.29 9.50 2.24
N GLY A 337 16.59 9.68 1.99
CA GLY A 337 17.58 9.79 3.06
C GLY A 337 17.28 10.93 4.04
N LEU A 338 16.93 12.11 3.53
CA LEU A 338 16.51 13.25 4.35
C LEU A 338 15.25 12.96 5.17
N ALA A 339 14.26 12.28 4.57
CA ALA A 339 13.07 11.83 5.28
C ALA A 339 13.41 10.84 6.41
N GLY A 340 14.37 9.94 6.19
CA GLY A 340 14.91 9.04 7.21
C GLY A 340 15.50 9.78 8.41
N LEU A 341 16.36 10.76 8.14
CA LEU A 341 16.94 11.62 9.18
C LEU A 341 15.86 12.44 9.89
N GLY A 342 14.95 13.06 9.14
CA GLY A 342 13.85 13.85 9.68
C GLY A 342 12.91 13.02 10.57
N ALA A 343 12.53 11.82 10.14
CA ALA A 343 11.73 10.89 10.91
C ALA A 343 12.42 10.52 12.24
N LYS A 344 13.74 10.28 12.22
CA LYS A 344 14.48 10.05 13.46
C LYS A 344 14.42 11.26 14.40
N ALA A 345 14.70 12.46 13.88
CA ALA A 345 14.66 13.69 14.66
C ALA A 345 13.28 13.91 15.30
N ILE A 346 12.20 13.75 14.52
CA ILE A 346 10.82 13.84 14.99
C ILE A 346 10.56 12.79 16.07
N GLY A 347 10.94 11.53 15.84
CA GLY A 347 10.76 10.46 16.82
C GLY A 347 11.46 10.75 18.15
N ASP A 348 12.70 11.26 18.10
CA ASP A 348 13.48 11.62 19.28
C ASP A 348 12.87 12.80 20.05
N LEU A 349 12.35 13.81 19.34
CA LEU A 349 11.64 14.95 19.93
C LEU A 349 10.34 14.51 20.61
N VAL A 350 9.53 13.68 19.94
CA VAL A 350 8.30 13.14 20.52
C VAL A 350 8.62 12.27 21.74
N ALA A 351 9.67 11.45 21.68
CA ALA A 351 10.15 10.69 22.83
C ALA A 351 10.60 11.60 23.98
N ALA A 352 11.14 12.79 23.68
CA ALA A 352 11.57 13.74 24.69
C ALA A 352 10.45 14.31 25.55
N THR A 353 9.22 14.31 25.04
CA THR A 353 8.02 14.71 25.78
C THR A 353 7.56 13.69 26.83
N GLY A 354 8.14 12.49 26.84
CA GLY A 354 7.72 11.38 27.71
C GLY A 354 6.47 10.63 27.22
N SER A 355 5.80 11.12 26.18
CA SER A 355 4.61 10.47 25.59
C SER A 355 4.90 9.07 25.04
N LEU A 356 6.16 8.78 24.70
CA LEU A 356 6.59 7.48 24.17
C LEU A 356 7.26 6.56 25.21
N ASN A 357 7.18 6.85 26.51
CA ASN A 357 7.82 6.06 27.57
C ASN A 357 7.40 4.57 27.58
N TYR A 358 6.20 4.28 27.06
CA TYR A 358 5.68 2.92 26.92
C TYR A 358 6.24 2.16 25.70
N PHE A 359 6.86 2.86 24.73
CA PHE A 359 7.42 2.30 23.51
C PHE A 359 8.92 2.01 23.63
N ALA A 360 9.47 1.24 22.67
CA ALA A 360 10.86 0.82 22.70
C ALA A 360 11.83 2.01 22.65
N LEU A 361 11.51 3.03 21.85
CA LEU A 361 12.27 4.27 21.77
C LEU A 361 12.34 5.01 23.13
N GLY A 362 11.21 5.21 23.81
CA GLY A 362 11.20 5.89 25.11
C GLY A 362 11.93 5.12 26.20
N ARG A 363 11.84 3.77 26.19
CA ARG A 363 12.57 2.92 27.15
C ARG A 363 14.08 2.93 26.97
N GLU A 364 14.58 3.08 25.74
CA GLU A 364 16.02 3.23 25.48
C GLU A 364 16.53 4.54 26.07
N ARG A 365 15.81 5.64 25.83
CA ARG A 365 16.19 6.97 26.34
C ARG A 365 16.21 7.04 27.87
N VAL A 366 15.25 6.40 28.55
CA VAL A 366 15.22 6.32 30.03
C VAL A 366 16.38 5.50 30.60
N ARG A 367 17.04 4.65 29.80
CA ARG A 367 18.24 3.90 30.23
C ARG A 367 19.55 4.65 29.99
N GLU A 368 19.55 5.64 29.10
CA GLU A 368 20.73 6.46 28.77
C GLU A 368 20.87 7.68 29.69
N VAL A 369 19.79 8.10 30.35
CA VAL A 369 19.74 9.13 31.42
C VAL A 369 19.86 8.45 32.77
#